data_AF-A0A3B4X003-F1
#
_entry.id   AF-A0A3B4X003-F1
#
_cell.length_a   1.000
_cell.length_b   1.000
_cell.length_c   1.000
_cell.angle_alpha   90.00
_cell.angle_beta   90.00
_cell.angle_gamma   90.00
#
_symmetry.space_group_name_H-M   'P 1'
#
loop_
_entity.id
_entity.type
_entity.pdbx_description
1 polymer ?
#
loop_
_entity_poly.entity_id
_entity_poly.type
_entity_poly.pdbx_seq_one_letter_code
_entity_poly.pdbx_strand_id
1 'polypeptide(L)'
;MYTATKNNKKLKSLYQKALQIKSAIPHPKIMGVIRECGGKMHMALREWEPARNDFFDAFKNYDEAGVGRRIQCLKYLILSNMLMNSDISPFDSQEAKPYKNDPEILAMTNLL
;
A
#
# COMPACT_ATOMS: atom_id res chain seq x y z
N MET A 1 -10.53 -5.64 11.50
CA MET A 1 -11.93 -6.11 11.67
C MET A 1 -12.62 -6.39 10.34
N TYR A 2 -12.89 -5.42 9.45
CA TYR A 2 -13.60 -5.69 8.18
C TYR A 2 -12.77 -6.39 7.08
N THR A 3 -11.44 -6.21 7.08
CA THR A 3 -10.54 -6.98 6.21
C THR A 3 -10.59 -8.47 6.50
N ALA A 4 -10.66 -8.85 7.78
CA ALA A 4 -10.73 -10.25 8.20
C ALA A 4 -12.07 -10.90 7.80
N THR A 5 -13.16 -10.13 7.79
CA THR A 5 -14.49 -10.59 7.39
C THR A 5 -14.78 -10.43 5.88
N LYS A 6 -13.78 -9.98 5.10
CA LYS A 6 -13.89 -9.73 3.64
C LYS A 6 -15.09 -8.84 3.25
N ASN A 7 -15.53 -7.95 4.16
CA ASN A 7 -16.66 -7.06 3.90
C ASN A 7 -16.20 -5.81 3.14
N ASN A 8 -15.96 -5.97 1.83
CA ASN A 8 -15.41 -4.92 0.98
C ASN A 8 -16.37 -3.71 0.82
N LYS A 9 -17.69 -3.92 0.87
CA LYS A 9 -18.67 -2.82 0.80
C LYS A 9 -18.50 -1.84 1.97
N LYS A 10 -18.45 -2.37 3.20
CA LYS A 10 -18.30 -1.52 4.39
C LYS A 10 -16.90 -0.91 4.47
N LEU A 11 -15.89 -1.65 4.02
CA LEU A 11 -14.52 -1.17 3.97
C LEU A 11 -14.36 0.00 2.99
N LYS A 12 -15.01 -0.05 1.81
CA LYS A 12 -15.06 1.07 0.85
C LYS A 12 -15.71 2.31 1.43
N SER A 13 -16.84 2.16 2.11
CA SER A 13 -17.52 3.30 2.76
C SER A 13 -16.65 3.94 3.84
N LEU A 14 -16.01 3.15 4.70
CA LEU A 14 -15.14 3.66 5.76
C LEU A 14 -13.88 4.32 5.20
N TYR A 15 -13.27 3.73 4.18
CA TYR A 15 -12.08 4.27 3.53
C TYR A 15 -12.36 5.66 2.94
N GLN A 16 -13.45 5.80 2.18
CA GLN A 16 -13.85 7.08 1.60
C GLN A 16 -14.14 8.16 2.66
N LYS A 17 -14.80 7.78 3.77
CA LYS A 17 -15.02 8.69 4.90
C LYS A 17 -13.72 9.12 5.56
N ALA A 18 -12.76 8.20 5.72
CA ALA A 18 -11.47 8.50 6.31
C ALA A 18 -10.66 9.51 5.47
N LEU A 19 -10.71 9.40 4.14
CA LEU A 19 -10.05 10.35 3.22
C LEU A 19 -10.66 11.76 3.25
N GLN A 20 -11.91 11.91 3.70
CA GLN A 20 -12.60 13.21 3.78
C GLN A 20 -12.25 14.01 5.05
N ILE A 21 -11.54 13.41 6.01
CA ILE A 21 -11.16 14.09 7.25
C ILE A 21 -10.05 15.10 6.95
N LYS A 22 -10.42 16.39 6.91
CA LYS A 22 -9.51 17.53 6.64
C LYS A 22 -9.15 18.35 7.89
N SER A 23 -9.81 18.10 9.01
CA SER A 23 -9.78 18.97 10.20
C SER A 23 -8.53 18.85 11.06
N ALA A 24 -7.67 17.86 10.82
CA ALA A 24 -6.40 17.70 11.53
C ALA A 24 -5.35 17.11 10.58
N ILE A 25 -4.08 17.46 10.76
CA ILE A 25 -2.95 16.81 10.09
C ILE A 25 -2.86 15.38 10.66
N PRO A 26 -3.18 14.33 9.89
CA PRO A 26 -3.15 12.97 10.40
C PRO A 26 -1.71 12.52 10.58
N HIS A 27 -1.38 11.89 11.71
CA HIS A 27 -0.05 11.31 11.92
C HIS A 27 0.25 10.25 10.83
N PRO A 28 1.47 10.21 10.25
CA PRO A 28 1.78 9.31 9.12
C PRO A 28 1.42 7.84 9.38
N LYS A 29 1.72 7.32 10.57
CA LYS A 29 1.26 5.99 11.01
C LYS A 29 -0.25 5.73 10.83
N ILE A 30 -1.11 6.68 11.16
CA ILE A 30 -2.57 6.54 11.00
C ILE A 30 -2.93 6.53 9.53
N MET A 31 -2.32 7.43 8.74
CA MET A 31 -2.56 7.50 7.30
C MET A 31 -2.08 6.22 6.60
N GLY A 32 -0.95 5.66 7.02
CA GLY A 32 -0.45 4.36 6.55
C GLY A 32 -1.46 3.23 6.76
N VAL A 33 -2.13 3.19 7.92
CA VAL A 33 -3.19 2.20 8.20
C VAL A 33 -4.38 2.37 7.27
N ILE A 34 -4.84 3.62 7.07
CA ILE A 34 -5.98 3.94 6.20
C ILE A 34 -5.67 3.52 4.76
N ARG A 35 -4.50 3.91 4.24
CA ARG A 35 -4.04 3.61 2.88
C ARG A 35 -3.81 2.13 2.66
N GLU A 36 -3.19 1.41 3.59
CA GLU A 36 -3.01 -0.04 3.48
C GLU A 36 -4.36 -0.78 3.41
N CYS A 37 -5.35 -0.32 4.16
CA CYS A 37 -6.71 -0.87 4.07
C CYS A 37 -7.34 -0.58 2.69
N GLY A 38 -7.18 0.63 2.16
CA GLY A 38 -7.61 1.01 0.81
C GLY A 38 -6.97 0.13 -0.27
N GLY A 39 -5.65 -0.09 -0.19
CA GLY A 39 -4.92 -0.95 -1.12
C GLY A 39 -5.44 -2.39 -1.12
N LYS A 40 -5.62 -2.99 0.06
CA LYS A 40 -6.18 -4.35 0.19
C LYS A 40 -7.61 -4.47 -0.35
N MET A 41 -8.41 -3.42 -0.18
CA MET A 41 -9.75 -3.35 -0.74
C MET A 41 -9.72 -3.35 -2.27
N HIS A 42 -8.93 -2.46 -2.86
CA HIS A 42 -8.78 -2.30 -4.30
C HIS A 42 -8.28 -3.60 -4.93
N MET A 43 -7.32 -4.30 -4.29
CA MET A 43 -6.89 -5.64 -4.69
C MET A 43 -8.05 -6.64 -4.73
N ALA A 44 -8.92 -6.64 -3.72
CA ALA A 44 -10.08 -7.53 -3.67
C ALA A 44 -11.14 -7.21 -4.73
N LEU A 45 -11.16 -5.98 -5.25
CA LEU A 45 -12.01 -5.52 -6.34
C LEU A 45 -11.35 -5.62 -7.72
N ARG A 46 -10.10 -6.13 -7.80
CA ARG A 46 -9.27 -6.15 -9.02
C ARG A 46 -8.97 -4.77 -9.60
N GLU A 47 -9.01 -3.75 -8.75
CA GLU A 47 -8.67 -2.37 -9.09
C GLU A 47 -7.16 -2.17 -8.83
N TRP A 48 -6.31 -2.66 -9.74
CA TRP A 48 -4.87 -2.79 -9.50
C TRP A 48 -4.12 -1.46 -9.40
N GLU A 49 -4.45 -0.48 -10.23
CA GLU A 49 -3.83 0.84 -10.20
C GLU A 49 -4.17 1.62 -8.92
N PRO A 50 -5.45 1.73 -8.50
CA PRO A 50 -5.79 2.27 -7.19
C PRO A 50 -5.11 1.52 -6.04
N ALA A 51 -5.01 0.19 -6.12
CA ALA A 51 -4.31 -0.61 -5.12
C ALA A 51 -2.84 -0.23 -5.02
N ARG A 52 -2.15 -0.13 -6.16
CA ARG A 52 -0.75 0.25 -6.27
C ARG A 52 -0.50 1.61 -5.62
N ASN A 53 -1.30 2.60 -5.99
CA ASN A 53 -1.16 3.96 -5.47
C ASN A 53 -1.37 4.00 -3.94
N ASP A 54 -2.38 3.29 -3.44
CA ASP A 54 -2.63 3.19 -2.00
C ASP A 54 -1.52 2.44 -1.25
N PHE A 55 -0.95 1.38 -1.81
CA PHE A 55 0.19 0.70 -1.18
C PHE A 55 1.45 1.54 -1.18
N PHE A 56 1.69 2.33 -2.22
CA PHE A 56 2.83 3.24 -2.27
C PHE A 56 2.68 4.37 -1.23
N ASP A 57 1.48 4.96 -1.12
CA ASP A 57 1.21 5.96 -0.08
C ASP A 57 1.31 5.34 1.32
N ALA A 58 0.79 4.12 1.53
CA ALA A 58 0.94 3.42 2.80
C ALA A 58 2.40 3.16 3.16
N PHE A 59 3.20 2.73 2.17
CA PHE A 59 4.64 2.52 2.32
C PHE A 59 5.35 3.80 2.78
N LYS A 60 5.18 4.92 2.06
CA LYS A 60 5.79 6.21 2.43
C LYS A 60 5.42 6.65 3.84
N ASN A 61 4.13 6.55 4.18
CA ASN A 61 3.63 6.93 5.51
C ASN A 61 4.19 6.06 6.64
N TYR A 62 4.37 4.76 6.40
CA TYR A 62 5.00 3.87 7.37
C TYR A 62 6.51 4.07 7.44
N ASP A 63 7.16 4.38 6.33
CA ASP A 63 8.59 4.69 6.26
C ASP A 63 8.91 5.95 7.07
N GLU A 64 8.19 7.03 6.82
CA GLU A 64 8.29 8.30 7.56
C GLU A 64 8.03 8.11 9.06
N ALA A 65 7.09 7.24 9.43
CA ALA A 65 6.78 6.92 10.83
C ALA A 65 7.73 5.88 11.47
N GLY A 66 8.73 5.36 10.74
CA GLY A 66 9.64 4.32 11.23
C GLY A 66 8.96 2.98 11.53
N VAL A 67 7.80 2.70 10.94
CA VAL A 67 7.00 1.49 11.19
C VAL A 67 7.44 0.36 10.27
N GLY A 68 7.82 -0.80 10.83
CA GLY A 68 8.30 -1.96 10.07
C GLY A 68 7.30 -2.53 9.04
N ARG A 69 6.01 -2.21 9.19
CA ARG A 69 4.95 -2.57 8.23
C ARG A 69 5.17 -1.99 6.81
N ARG A 70 6.07 -1.02 6.65
CA ARG A 70 6.53 -0.53 5.35
C ARG A 70 6.96 -1.66 4.41
N ILE A 71 7.70 -2.66 4.91
CA ILE A 71 8.17 -3.80 4.08
C ILE A 71 6.98 -4.59 3.55
N GLN A 72 5.97 -4.83 4.37
CA GLN A 72 4.74 -5.51 3.95
C GLN A 72 3.98 -4.72 2.88
N CYS A 73 3.90 -3.39 3.02
CA CYS A 73 3.29 -2.53 2.00
C CYS A 73 4.09 -2.52 0.69
N LEU A 74 5.42 -2.54 0.78
CA LEU A 74 6.29 -2.63 -0.40
C LEU A 74 6.12 -3.98 -1.15
N LYS A 75 5.95 -5.09 -0.43
CA LYS A 75 5.59 -6.38 -1.05
C LYS A 75 4.26 -6.30 -1.80
N TYR A 76 3.24 -5.67 -1.20
CA TYR A 76 1.95 -5.49 -1.86
C TYR A 76 2.03 -4.54 -3.07
N LEU A 77 2.88 -3.50 -2.99
CA LEU A 77 3.14 -2.60 -4.11
C LEU A 77 3.73 -3.37 -5.30
N ILE A 78 4.77 -4.18 -5.07
CA ILE A 78 5.38 -5.03 -6.10
C ILE A 78 4.35 -5.97 -6.72
N LEU A 79 3.55 -6.66 -5.89
CA LEU A 79 2.48 -7.54 -6.35
C LEU A 79 1.44 -6.79 -7.20
N SER A 80 0.99 -5.61 -6.77
CA SER A 80 0.03 -4.82 -7.54
C SER A 80 0.62 -4.35 -8.88
N ASN A 81 1.92 -4.04 -8.94
CA ASN A 81 2.62 -3.69 -10.17
C ASN A 81 2.67 -4.87 -11.16
N MET A 82 2.94 -6.08 -10.68
CA MET A 82 2.89 -7.30 -11.50
C MET A 82 1.49 -7.50 -12.10
N LEU A 83 0.45 -7.35 -11.28
CA LEU A 83 -0.94 -7.56 -11.72
C LEU A 83 -1.44 -6.49 -12.69
N MET A 84 -0.84 -5.29 -12.66
CA MET A 84 -1.07 -4.24 -13.67
C MET A 84 -0.36 -4.51 -14.99
N ASN A 85 0.56 -5.48 -15.04
CA ASN A 85 1.48 -5.67 -16.16
C ASN A 85 2.24 -4.38 -16.49
N SER A 86 2.71 -3.67 -15.46
CA SER A 86 3.41 -2.40 -15.62
C SER A 86 4.90 -2.62 -15.86
N ASP A 87 5.46 -1.93 -16.85
CA ASP A 87 6.90 -1.93 -17.13
C ASP A 87 7.71 -1.03 -16.15
N ILE A 88 7.02 -0.33 -15.25
CA ILE A 88 7.65 0.63 -14.33
C ILE A 88 8.02 -0.08 -13.03
N SER A 89 9.31 -0.10 -12.72
CA SER A 89 9.81 -0.70 -11.48
C SER A 89 9.40 0.16 -10.27
N PRO A 90 8.85 -0.43 -9.19
CA PRO A 90 8.59 0.33 -7.96
C PRO A 90 9.85 0.96 -7.37
N PHE A 91 11.03 0.39 -7.66
CA PHE A 91 12.34 0.83 -7.16
C PHE A 91 12.95 2.00 -7.94
N ASP A 92 12.29 2.48 -8.99
CA ASP A 92 12.68 3.72 -9.67
C ASP A 92 12.31 4.95 -8.82
N SER A 93 11.40 4.78 -7.87
CA SER A 93 11.11 5.81 -6.85
C SER A 93 12.26 5.95 -5.85
N GLN A 94 12.53 7.19 -5.41
CA GLN A 94 13.60 7.47 -4.45
C GLN A 94 13.35 6.80 -3.10
N GLU A 95 12.07 6.66 -2.73
CA GLU A 95 11.62 6.10 -1.46
C GLU A 95 11.81 4.57 -1.41
N ALA A 96 11.54 3.86 -2.52
CA ALA A 96 11.67 2.40 -2.56
C ALA A 96 13.09 1.94 -2.96
N LYS A 97 13.86 2.76 -3.68
CA LYS A 97 15.20 2.42 -4.17
C LYS A 97 16.14 1.83 -3.09
N PRO A 98 16.20 2.34 -1.84
CA PRO A 98 17.05 1.78 -0.79
C PRO A 98 16.69 0.34 -0.39
N TYR A 99 15.45 -0.07 -0.63
CA TYR A 99 14.90 -1.37 -0.24
C TYR A 99 15.12 -2.48 -1.27
N LYS A 100 15.69 -2.15 -2.44
CA LYS A 100 15.87 -3.11 -3.55
C LYS A 100 16.63 -4.38 -3.15
N ASN A 101 17.60 -4.25 -2.23
CA ASN A 101 18.45 -5.36 -1.78
C ASN A 101 18.01 -5.92 -0.42
N ASP A 102 16.87 -5.49 0.12
CA ASP A 102 16.32 -6.07 1.34
C ASP A 102 15.99 -7.55 1.08
N PRO A 103 16.44 -8.51 1.93
CA PRO A 103 16.24 -9.93 1.68
C PRO A 103 14.78 -10.35 1.50
N GLU A 104 13.86 -9.68 2.20
CA GLU A 104 12.42 -9.96 2.09
C GLU A 104 11.82 -9.42 0.78
N ILE A 105 12.46 -8.41 0.18
CA ILE A 105 12.04 -7.76 -1.05
C ILE A 105 12.67 -8.44 -2.28
N LEU A 106 13.94 -8.84 -2.19
CA LEU A 106 14.67 -9.48 -3.27
C LEU A 106 13.96 -10.77 -3.75
N ALA A 107 13.37 -11.53 -2.83
CA ALA A 107 12.54 -12.69 -3.16
C ALA A 107 11.31 -12.32 -4.02
N MET A 108 10.70 -11.15 -3.80
CA MET A 108 9.57 -10.66 -4.60
C MET A 108 10.03 -10.11 -5.95
N THR A 109 11.19 -9.45 -6.00
CA THR A 109 11.76 -8.92 -7.24
C THR A 109 12.11 -10.03 -8.23
N ASN A 110 12.49 -11.21 -7.76
CA ASN A 110 12.75 -12.38 -8.62
C ASN A 110 11.47 -12.99 -9.25
N LEU A 111 10.29 -12.51 -8.85
CA LEU A 111 9.00 -12.90 -9.45
C LEU A 111 8.53 -11.89 -10.52
N LEU A 112 9.20 -10.74 -10.65
CA LEU A 112 8.95 -9.77 -11.73
C LEU A 112 9.50 -10.33 -13.04
#